data_AF-A0AAJ6A596-F1
#
_entry.id   AF-A0AAJ6A596-F1
#
_cell.length_a   1.000
_cell.length_b   1.000
_cell.length_c   1.000
_cell.angle_alpha   90.00
_cell.angle_beta   90.00
_cell.angle_gamma   90.00
#
_symmetry.space_group_name_H-M   'P 1'
#
loop_
_entity.id
_entity.type
_entity.pdbx_description
1 polymer ?
#
loop_
_entity_poly.entity_id
_entity_poly.type
_entity_poly.pdbx_seq_one_letter_code
_entity_poly.pdbx_strand_id
1 'polypeptide(L)'
;MQSPDIAAKPLPAAAGAVANAADPTLPLELLELELSLEGFSGGEAAFCEAVRDAARAAHGEFLFDLPATGLISDCRRIAVLRIPEDSEAMRVIFAVLDEDDAEIRLLQPDEETEPLLRFADAFVDLLQRLPQRPRDDA
;
A
#
# COMPACT_ATOMS: atom_id res chain seq x y z
N MET A 1 -22.43 23.27 -43.61
CA MET A 1 -21.37 22.26 -43.46
C MET A 1 -21.19 22.03 -41.97
N GLN A 2 -21.71 20.92 -41.43
CA GLN A 2 -21.61 20.54 -40.02
C GLN A 2 -20.92 19.17 -39.95
N SER A 3 -19.82 19.10 -39.21
CA SER A 3 -19.02 17.91 -38.88
C SER A 3 -18.05 18.30 -37.76
N PRO A 4 -17.66 17.37 -36.87
CA PRO A 4 -18.53 16.60 -36.00
C PRO A 4 -18.09 16.68 -34.52
N ASP A 5 -18.99 16.21 -33.65
CA ASP A 5 -18.77 15.90 -32.24
C ASP A 5 -17.46 15.15 -31.98
N ILE A 6 -16.62 15.70 -31.11
CA ILE A 6 -15.46 14.99 -30.56
C ILE A 6 -16.02 14.07 -29.47
N ALA A 7 -16.22 12.81 -29.83
CA ALA A 7 -16.55 11.75 -28.89
C ALA A 7 -15.49 11.72 -27.78
N ALA A 8 -15.88 12.19 -26.59
CA ALA A 8 -15.13 12.00 -25.37
C ALA A 8 -15.04 10.49 -25.11
N LYS A 9 -13.88 9.91 -25.41
CA LYS A 9 -13.51 8.57 -24.99
C LYS A 9 -13.53 8.55 -23.45
N PRO A 10 -14.34 7.70 -22.79
CA PRO A 10 -14.25 7.56 -21.34
C PRO A 10 -12.89 6.98 -21.01
N LEU A 11 -12.10 7.70 -20.20
CA LEU A 11 -10.95 7.12 -19.52
C LEU A 11 -11.46 5.97 -18.63
N PRO A 12 -10.80 4.80 -18.60
CA PRO A 12 -11.19 3.73 -17.70
C PRO A 12 -11.18 4.25 -16.27
N ALA A 13 -12.29 4.02 -15.57
CA ALA A 13 -12.42 4.32 -14.15
C ALA A 13 -11.26 3.64 -13.41
N ALA A 14 -10.49 4.43 -12.67
CA ALA A 14 -9.53 3.94 -11.70
C ALA A 14 -10.30 3.15 -10.63
N ALA A 15 -10.46 1.86 -10.86
CA ALA A 15 -10.91 0.92 -9.86
C ALA A 15 -9.70 0.66 -8.93
N GLY A 16 -9.89 0.95 -7.64
CA GLY A 16 -8.96 0.56 -6.58
C GLY A 16 -8.08 1.68 -6.01
N ALA A 17 -8.38 2.96 -6.18
CA ALA A 17 -7.86 3.95 -5.23
C ALA A 17 -8.80 3.97 -4.03
N VAL A 18 -8.26 3.85 -2.81
CA VAL A 18 -8.98 4.14 -1.55
C VAL A 18 -9.59 5.55 -1.50
N ALA A 19 -9.33 6.39 -2.50
CA ALA A 19 -9.95 7.68 -2.70
C ALA A 19 -11.41 7.57 -3.17
N ASN A 20 -12.30 7.21 -2.25
CA ASN A 20 -13.54 7.99 -2.17
C ASN A 20 -13.20 9.22 -1.31
N ALA A 21 -12.78 10.31 -1.96
CA ALA A 21 -12.26 11.54 -1.36
C ALA A 21 -13.28 12.33 -0.48
N ALA A 22 -14.30 11.66 0.06
CA ALA A 22 -15.38 12.23 0.83
C ALA A 22 -15.86 11.31 1.97
N ASP A 23 -15.01 10.40 2.49
CA ASP A 23 -15.30 9.72 3.74
C ASP A 23 -14.69 10.50 4.92
N PRO A 24 -15.49 11.22 5.74
CA PRO A 24 -15.01 12.05 6.84
C PRO A 24 -14.43 11.25 8.03
N THR A 25 -14.19 9.95 7.87
CA THR A 25 -13.67 9.05 8.91
C THR A 25 -12.35 8.36 8.56
N LEU A 26 -11.69 8.77 7.46
CA LEU A 26 -10.35 8.27 7.10
C LEU A 26 -9.36 8.51 8.26
N PRO A 27 -8.73 7.44 8.81
CA PRO A 27 -7.73 7.58 9.87
C PRO A 27 -6.59 8.50 9.43
N LEU A 28 -6.10 9.34 10.35
CA LEU A 28 -5.09 10.36 10.04
C LEU A 28 -3.80 9.73 9.49
N GLU A 29 -3.41 8.58 10.03
CA GLU A 29 -2.21 7.83 9.66
C GLU A 29 -2.30 7.32 8.21
N LEU A 30 -3.50 6.90 7.77
CA LEU A 30 -3.71 6.48 6.39
C LEU A 30 -3.61 7.68 5.44
N LEU A 31 -4.16 8.84 5.82
CA LEU A 31 -4.03 10.06 5.04
C LEU A 31 -2.57 10.53 4.94
N GLU A 32 -1.81 10.48 6.04
CA GLU A 32 -0.38 10.81 6.04
C GLU A 32 0.42 9.88 5.13
N LEU A 33 0.08 8.59 5.12
CA LEU A 33 0.70 7.60 4.24
C LEU A 33 0.43 7.92 2.75
N GLU A 34 -0.81 8.27 2.40
CA GLU A 34 -1.19 8.69 1.04
C GLU A 34 -0.41 9.93 0.59
N LEU A 35 -0.38 10.97 1.42
CA LEU A 35 0.31 12.22 1.12
C LEU A 35 1.83 12.03 0.99
N SER A 36 2.41 11.09 1.75
CA SER A 36 3.84 10.77 1.69
C SER A 36 4.22 10.04 0.39
N LEU A 37 3.27 9.37 -0.25
CA LEU A 37 3.46 8.63 -1.50
C LEU A 37 3.02 9.43 -2.74
N GLU A 38 2.30 10.53 -2.54
CA GLU A 38 1.86 11.41 -3.61
C GLU A 38 3.04 11.97 -4.41
N GLY A 39 2.95 11.92 -5.74
CA GLY A 39 4.01 12.41 -6.63
C GLY A 39 5.24 11.49 -6.73
N PHE A 40 5.12 10.24 -6.30
CA PHE A 40 6.14 9.21 -6.56
C PHE A 40 6.52 9.18 -8.05
N SER A 41 7.82 9.10 -8.34
CA SER A 41 8.37 9.06 -9.70
C SER A 41 9.67 8.24 -9.79
N GLY A 42 9.93 7.37 -8.80
CA GLY A 42 11.18 6.63 -8.65
C GLY A 42 11.22 5.25 -9.31
N GLY A 43 10.09 4.77 -9.84
CA GLY A 43 9.94 3.46 -10.45
C GLY A 43 10.21 2.26 -9.51
N GLU A 44 10.23 1.04 -10.06
CA GLU A 44 10.32 -0.19 -9.26
C GLU A 44 11.50 -0.21 -8.27
N ALA A 45 12.67 0.32 -8.67
CA ALA A 45 13.87 0.31 -7.85
C ALA A 45 13.75 1.16 -6.56
N ALA A 46 12.99 2.25 -6.60
CA ALA A 46 12.80 3.15 -5.46
C ALA A 46 11.55 2.81 -4.64
N PHE A 47 10.67 1.94 -5.15
CA PHE A 47 9.38 1.61 -4.53
C PHE A 47 9.50 1.21 -3.06
N CYS A 48 10.37 0.24 -2.75
CA CYS A 48 10.48 -0.28 -1.39
C CYS A 48 11.00 0.77 -0.39
N GLU A 49 11.89 1.65 -0.83
CA GLU A 49 12.43 2.71 0.00
C GLU A 49 11.37 3.78 0.26
N ALA A 50 10.68 4.24 -0.79
CA ALA A 50 9.60 5.21 -0.68
C ALA A 50 8.49 4.72 0.26
N VAL A 51 8.06 3.46 0.13
CA VAL A 51 7.03 2.89 0.98
C VAL A 51 7.50 2.73 2.44
N ARG A 52 8.77 2.35 2.67
CA ARG A 52 9.33 2.27 4.02
C ARG A 52 9.36 3.63 4.70
N ASP A 53 9.74 4.67 3.97
CA ASP A 53 9.82 6.02 4.52
C ASP A 53 8.43 6.61 4.77
N ALA A 54 7.48 6.38 3.87
CA ALA A 54 6.08 6.76 4.06
C ALA A 54 5.45 6.03 5.26
N ALA A 55 5.69 4.72 5.42
CA ALA A 55 5.22 3.96 6.58
C ALA A 55 5.78 4.54 7.88
N ARG A 56 7.08 4.89 7.93
CA ARG A 56 7.69 5.51 9.11
C ARG A 56 7.06 6.87 9.45
N ALA A 57 6.73 7.67 8.43
CA ALA A 57 6.07 8.97 8.62
C ALA A 57 4.69 8.80 9.27
N ALA A 58 3.93 7.78 8.86
CA ALA A 58 2.62 7.43 9.40
C ALA A 58 2.67 6.55 10.68
N HIS A 59 3.81 6.48 11.37
CA HIS A 59 4.02 5.63 12.55
C HIS A 59 3.73 4.13 12.32
N GLY A 60 3.81 3.68 11.07
CA GLY A 60 3.62 2.30 10.65
C GLY A 60 4.89 1.48 10.55
N GLU A 61 4.70 0.23 10.17
CA GLU A 61 5.73 -0.79 10.00
C GLU A 61 5.67 -1.36 8.59
N PHE A 62 6.82 -1.36 7.90
CA PHE A 62 6.98 -2.13 6.67
C PHE A 62 7.28 -3.59 7.04
N LEU A 63 6.49 -4.54 6.53
CA LEU A 63 6.68 -5.96 6.81
C LEU A 63 7.58 -6.62 5.76
N PHE A 64 7.12 -6.66 4.51
CA PHE A 64 7.79 -7.30 3.40
C PHE A 64 7.21 -6.79 2.07
N ASP A 65 7.88 -7.10 0.97
CA ASP A 65 7.41 -6.83 -0.38
C ASP A 65 7.57 -8.07 -1.27
N LEU A 66 6.73 -8.14 -2.30
CA LEU A 66 6.63 -9.27 -3.22
C LEU A 66 6.38 -8.75 -4.65
N PRO A 67 6.89 -9.44 -5.69
CA PRO A 67 6.35 -9.28 -7.04
C PRO A 67 4.85 -9.58 -7.02
N ALA A 68 4.03 -8.74 -7.65
CA ALA A 68 2.57 -8.88 -7.63
C ALA A 68 2.04 -9.85 -8.69
N THR A 69 2.91 -10.40 -9.55
CA THR A 69 2.55 -11.37 -10.59
C THR A 69 1.79 -12.56 -10.01
N GLY A 70 0.50 -12.68 -10.37
CA GLY A 70 -0.37 -13.77 -9.91
C GLY A 70 -0.97 -13.57 -8.51
N LEU A 71 -0.78 -12.41 -7.89
CA LEU A 71 -1.37 -12.04 -6.60
C LEU A 71 -2.49 -11.00 -6.76
N ILE A 72 -2.24 -9.92 -7.51
CA ILE A 72 -3.22 -8.87 -7.80
C ILE A 72 -3.07 -8.48 -9.28
N SER A 73 -4.19 -8.22 -9.95
CA SER A 73 -4.20 -7.75 -11.35
C SER A 73 -3.71 -6.30 -11.47
N ASP A 74 -3.13 -5.93 -12.62
CA ASP A 74 -2.70 -4.56 -12.94
C ASP A 74 -1.68 -3.96 -11.95
N CYS A 75 -0.87 -4.83 -11.36
CA CYS A 75 0.09 -4.48 -10.32
C CYS A 75 1.40 -5.20 -10.56
N ARG A 76 2.52 -4.49 -10.42
CA ARG A 76 3.86 -5.07 -10.61
C ARG A 76 4.47 -5.54 -9.30
N ARG A 77 4.27 -4.78 -8.23
CA ARG A 77 4.88 -5.05 -6.92
C ARG A 77 3.95 -4.62 -5.81
N ILE A 78 3.95 -5.39 -4.72
CA ILE A 78 3.18 -5.12 -3.51
C ILE A 78 4.15 -5.01 -2.35
N ALA A 79 3.96 -4.00 -1.52
CA ALA A 79 4.53 -3.92 -0.18
C ALA A 79 3.40 -4.05 0.85
N VAL A 80 3.64 -4.89 1.85
CA VAL A 80 2.70 -5.11 2.95
C VAL A 80 3.16 -4.33 4.17
N LEU A 81 2.25 -3.56 4.72
CA LEU A 81 2.49 -2.58 5.77
C LEU A 81 1.52 -2.83 6.93
N ARG A 82 1.89 -2.37 8.11
CA ARG A 82 0.94 -2.12 9.19
C ARG A 82 0.96 -0.65 9.55
N ILE A 83 -0.20 -0.07 9.77
CA ILE A 83 -0.32 1.29 10.31
C ILE A 83 -1.19 1.25 11.57
N PRO A 84 -1.03 2.22 12.49
CA PRO A 84 -1.90 2.31 13.65
C PRO A 84 -3.38 2.41 13.25
N GLU A 85 -4.22 1.72 14.02
CA GLU A 85 -5.68 1.82 14.01
C GLU A 85 -6.09 1.97 15.48
N ASP A 86 -6.95 2.94 15.81
CA ASP A 86 -7.49 3.24 17.15
C ASP A 86 -6.92 2.47 18.37
N SER A 87 -6.37 3.18 19.36
CA SER A 87 -6.06 2.64 20.70
C SER A 87 -5.27 1.30 20.69
N GLU A 88 -4.08 1.33 20.09
CA GLU A 88 -3.05 0.26 20.06
C GLU A 88 -3.26 -0.87 19.03
N ALA A 89 -4.34 -0.86 18.25
CA ALA A 89 -4.46 -1.79 17.13
C ALA A 89 -3.56 -1.37 15.97
N MET A 90 -3.18 -2.33 15.14
CA MET A 90 -2.38 -2.11 13.94
C MET A 90 -3.07 -2.82 12.78
N ARG A 91 -3.50 -2.07 11.77
CA ARG A 91 -4.19 -2.59 10.57
C ARG A 91 -3.19 -2.87 9.46
N VAL A 92 -3.43 -3.93 8.69
CA VAL A 92 -2.63 -4.25 7.50
C VAL A 92 -3.13 -3.46 6.30
N ILE A 93 -2.20 -2.88 5.54
CA ILE A 93 -2.46 -2.14 4.28
C ILE A 93 -1.47 -2.62 3.22
N PHE A 94 -1.89 -2.61 1.96
CA PHE A 94 -1.02 -2.90 0.83
C PHE A 94 -0.69 -1.60 0.09
N ALA A 95 0.59 -1.29 -0.08
CA ALA A 95 1.04 -0.32 -1.06
C ALA A 95 1.39 -1.08 -2.34
N VAL A 96 0.89 -0.60 -3.47
CA VAL A 96 0.95 -1.33 -4.73
C VAL A 96 1.46 -0.42 -5.83
N LEU A 97 2.51 -0.87 -6.50
CA LEU A 97 3.06 -0.23 -7.70
C LEU A 97 2.28 -0.74 -8.91
N ASP A 98 1.80 0.18 -9.74
CA ASP A 98 1.16 -0.15 -11.00
C ASP A 98 2.13 -0.82 -12.01
N GLU A 99 1.59 -1.30 -13.14
CA GLU A 99 2.41 -1.95 -14.17
C GLU A 99 3.37 -0.99 -14.90
N ASP A 100 3.04 0.31 -14.90
CA ASP A 100 3.79 1.37 -15.59
C ASP A 100 4.95 1.93 -14.75
N ASP A 101 5.16 1.42 -13.53
CA ASP A 101 6.12 1.92 -12.54
C ASP A 101 5.90 3.41 -12.17
N ALA A 102 4.69 3.92 -12.36
CA ALA A 102 4.39 5.35 -12.31
C ALA A 102 3.83 5.76 -10.95
N GLU A 103 2.85 5.03 -10.43
CA GLU A 103 2.11 5.42 -9.25
C GLU A 103 2.07 4.32 -8.19
N ILE A 104 2.06 4.75 -6.92
CA ILE A 104 1.83 3.89 -5.77
C ILE A 104 0.41 4.13 -5.27
N ARG A 105 -0.38 3.06 -5.20
CA ARG A 105 -1.74 3.08 -4.65
C ARG A 105 -1.80 2.32 -3.34
N LEU A 106 -2.61 2.81 -2.41
CA LEU A 106 -2.92 2.07 -1.18
C LEU A 106 -4.20 1.26 -1.38
N LEU A 107 -4.17 0.00 -0.98
CA LEU A 107 -5.31 -0.92 -0.98
C LEU A 107 -5.57 -1.42 0.43
N GLN A 108 -6.84 -1.47 0.81
CA GLN A 108 -7.26 -2.21 1.99
C GLN A 108 -7.41 -3.70 1.63
N PRO A 109 -7.09 -4.62 2.55
CA PRO A 109 -7.37 -6.03 2.34
C PRO A 109 -8.87 -6.29 2.09
N ASP A 110 -9.14 -7.21 1.18
CA ASP A 110 -10.48 -7.62 0.74
C ASP A 110 -10.53 -9.15 0.55
N GLU A 111 -11.63 -9.66 -0.01
CA GLU A 111 -11.82 -11.10 -0.25
C GLU A 111 -10.76 -11.68 -1.21
N GLU A 112 -10.31 -10.92 -2.21
CA GLU A 112 -9.30 -11.38 -3.18
C GLU A 112 -7.92 -11.50 -2.52
N THR A 113 -7.60 -10.55 -1.64
CA THR A 113 -6.30 -10.45 -0.98
C THR A 113 -6.25 -11.11 0.41
N GLU A 114 -7.33 -11.78 0.83
CA GLU A 114 -7.42 -12.49 2.12
C GLU A 114 -6.24 -13.46 2.36
N PRO A 115 -5.78 -14.27 1.39
CA PRO A 115 -4.64 -15.16 1.61
C PRO A 115 -3.34 -14.39 1.96
N LEU A 116 -3.15 -13.21 1.36
CA LEU A 116 -1.99 -12.35 1.63
C LEU A 116 -2.09 -11.70 3.02
N LEU A 117 -3.29 -11.27 3.42
CA LEU A 117 -3.54 -10.78 4.78
C LEU A 117 -3.19 -11.85 5.82
N ARG A 118 -3.68 -13.08 5.64
CA ARG A 118 -3.38 -14.20 6.56
C ARG A 118 -1.88 -14.51 6.64
N PHE A 119 -1.17 -14.38 5.52
CA PHE A 119 0.28 -14.52 5.50
C PHE A 119 0.96 -13.40 6.29
N ALA A 120 0.51 -12.16 6.15
CA ALA A 120 1.01 -11.02 6.90
C ALA A 120 0.83 -11.21 8.41
N ASP A 121 -0.35 -11.64 8.84
CA ASP A 121 -0.63 -11.93 10.26
C ASP A 121 0.27 -13.04 10.80
N ALA A 122 0.44 -14.13 10.05
CA ALA A 122 1.33 -15.22 10.43
C ALA A 122 2.81 -14.79 10.50
N PHE A 123 3.22 -13.88 9.62
CA PHE A 123 4.56 -13.30 9.62
C PHE A 123 4.80 -12.44 10.86
N VAL A 124 3.85 -11.59 11.22
CA VAL A 124 3.88 -10.79 12.46
C VAL A 124 3.96 -11.68 13.69
N ASP A 125 3.10 -12.70 13.76
CA ASP A 125 3.07 -13.67 14.85
C ASP A 125 4.43 -14.36 15.03
N LEU A 126 5.09 -14.70 13.92
CA LEU A 126 6.43 -15.26 13.94
C LEU A 126 7.45 -14.26 14.51
N LEU A 127 7.46 -13.02 14.02
CA LEU A 127 8.39 -11.97 14.49
C LEU A 127 8.26 -11.71 15.99
N GLN A 128 7.04 -11.70 16.52
CA GLN A 128 6.79 -11.50 17.96
C GLN A 128 7.30 -12.65 18.83
N ARG A 129 7.43 -13.85 18.26
CA ARG A 129 7.93 -15.05 18.96
C ARG A 129 9.43 -15.25 18.80
N LEU A 130 10.08 -14.49 17.92
CA LEU A 130 11.53 -14.57 17.78
C LEU A 130 12.20 -14.08 19.07
N PRO A 131 13.17 -14.84 19.62
CA PRO A 131 13.90 -14.38 20.78
C PRO A 131 14.62 -13.07 20.42
N GLN A 132 14.44 -12.05 21.26
CA GLN A 132 15.21 -10.82 21.16
C GLN A 132 16.69 -11.20 21.21
N ARG A 133 17.45 -10.83 20.17
CA ARG A 133 18.90 -11.06 20.14
C ARG A 133 19.46 -10.46 21.44
N PRO A 134 20.20 -11.22 22.27
CA PRO A 134 20.85 -10.64 23.43
C PRO A 134 21.70 -9.47 22.94
N ARG A 135 21.47 -8.30 23.52
CA ARG A 135 22.28 -7.12 23.27
C ARG A 135 23.70 -7.52 23.65
N ASP A 136 24.58 -7.63 22.67
CA ASP A 136 26.00 -7.83 22.90
C ASP A 136 26.50 -6.55 23.59
N ASP A 137 26.45 -6.55 24.93
CA ASP A 137 27.06 -5.52 25.75
C ASP A 137 28.58 -5.66 25.56
N ALA A 138 29.14 -4.78 24.74
CA ALA A 138 30.58 -4.56 24.57
C ALA A 138 31.08 -3.47 25.54
#